data_AF-A0A2P4S4T3-F1
#
_entry.id   AF-A0A2P4S4T3-F1
#
_cell.length_a   1.000
_cell.length_b   1.000
_cell.length_c   1.000
_cell.angle_alpha   90.00
_cell.angle_beta   90.00
_cell.angle_gamma   90.00
#
_symmetry.space_group_name_H-M   'P 1'
#
loop_
_entity.id
_entity.type
_entity.pdbx_description
1 polymer ?
#
loop_
_entity_poly.entity_id
_entity_poly.type
_entity_poly.pdbx_seq_one_letter_code
_entity_poly.pdbx_strand_id
1 'polypeptide(L)'
;MRQQEDVGTQYRSIILTLSPQQQAAALRSRDAYQQELSQQHRGDITTSIQPAGDFYYAEDRHQQYLHKVPGGYCGLKGTGVPCPIAT
;
A
#
# COMPACT_ATOMS: atom_id res chain seq x y z
N MET A 1 13.71 1.37 -4.31
CA MET A 1 12.35 1.31 -3.73
C MET A 1 12.50 1.18 -2.23
N ARG A 2 11.67 1.88 -1.45
CA ARG A 2 11.68 1.82 0.02
C ARG A 2 10.31 2.21 0.59
N GLN A 3 10.02 1.77 1.80
CA GLN A 3 8.95 2.30 2.63
C GLN A 3 9.57 2.77 3.95
N GLN A 4 9.73 4.09 4.10
CA GLN A 4 10.44 4.67 5.25
C GLN A 4 11.87 4.09 5.37
N GLU A 5 12.18 3.47 6.50
CA GLU A 5 13.47 2.81 6.79
C GLU A 5 13.60 1.43 6.12
N ASP A 6 12.51 0.85 5.62
CA ASP A 6 12.51 -0.47 4.98
C ASP A 6 12.91 -0.33 3.50
N VAL A 7 14.18 -0.62 3.21
CA VAL A 7 14.77 -0.47 1.86
C VAL A 7 14.78 -1.80 1.11
N GLY A 8 14.24 -1.78 -0.12
CA GLY A 8 14.18 -2.95 -0.99
C GLY A 8 12.92 -2.98 -1.87
N THR A 9 12.97 -3.73 -2.97
CA THR A 9 11.84 -3.87 -3.89
C THR A 9 10.67 -4.66 -3.30
N GLN A 10 10.93 -5.50 -2.30
CA GLN A 10 9.93 -6.21 -1.51
C GLN A 10 9.03 -5.29 -0.69
N TYR A 11 9.46 -4.05 -0.42
CA TYR A 11 8.70 -3.04 0.33
C TYR A 11 8.00 -2.01 -0.57
N ARG A 12 7.84 -2.31 -1.87
CA ARG A 12 7.17 -1.41 -2.81
C ARG A 12 5.67 -1.35 -2.56
N SER A 13 5.07 -0.20 -2.85
CA SER A 13 3.62 -0.05 -2.86
C SER A 13 2.99 -0.84 -4.01
N ILE A 14 1.97 -1.64 -3.72
CA ILE A 14 1.28 -2.48 -4.70
C ILE A 14 -0.18 -2.72 -4.30
N ILE A 15 -1.06 -2.80 -5.31
CA ILE A 15 -2.44 -3.27 -5.18
C ILE A 15 -2.63 -4.42 -6.17
N LEU A 16 -2.97 -5.60 -5.65
CA LEU A 16 -3.33 -6.78 -6.42
C LEU A 16 -4.85 -6.90 -6.48
N THR A 17 -5.39 -7.11 -7.68
CA THR A 17 -6.85 -7.07 -7.92
C THR A 17 -7.36 -8.42 -8.39
N LEU A 18 -8.56 -8.80 -7.94
CA LEU A 18 -9.22 -10.07 -8.30
C LEU A 18 -10.32 -9.89 -9.34
N SER A 19 -10.68 -8.64 -9.67
CA SER A 19 -11.70 -8.36 -10.67
C SER A 19 -11.46 -7.05 -11.41
N PRO A 20 -12.05 -6.89 -12.61
CA PRO A 20 -12.01 -5.62 -13.33
C PRO A 20 -12.63 -4.45 -12.54
N GLN A 21 -13.67 -4.71 -11.73
CA GLN A 21 -14.27 -3.66 -10.90
C GLN A 21 -13.29 -3.16 -9.83
N GLN A 22 -12.55 -4.07 -9.19
CA GLN A 22 -11.51 -3.70 -8.21
C GLN A 22 -10.36 -2.93 -8.89
N GLN A 23 -9.94 -3.34 -10.09
CA GLN A 23 -8.93 -2.62 -10.85
C GLN A 23 -9.37 -1.20 -11.20
N ALA A 24 -10.59 -1.02 -11.70
CA ALA A 24 -11.13 0.31 -11.97
C ALA A 24 -11.22 1.16 -10.69
N ALA A 25 -11.64 0.59 -9.57
CA ALA A 25 -11.71 1.29 -8.30
C ALA A 25 -10.33 1.72 -7.78
N ALA A 26 -9.32 0.84 -7.88
CA ALA A 26 -7.94 1.11 -7.47
C ALA A 26 -7.27 2.18 -8.35
N LEU A 27 -7.50 2.15 -9.66
CA LEU A 27 -7.00 3.16 -10.58
C LEU A 27 -7.59 4.54 -10.26
N ARG A 28 -8.92 4.60 -10.05
CA ARG A 28 -9.63 5.84 -9.69
C ARG A 28 -9.17 6.39 -8.34
N SER A 29 -9.01 5.54 -7.33
CA SER A 29 -8.56 6.00 -6.01
C SER A 29 -7.11 6.51 -6.04
N ARG A 30 -6.21 5.84 -6.78
CA ARG A 30 -4.85 6.34 -7.02
C ARG A 30 -4.86 7.70 -7.67
N ASP A 31 -5.64 7.90 -8.74
CA ASP A 31 -5.68 9.19 -9.46
C ASP A 31 -6.21 10.32 -8.58
N ALA A 32 -7.28 10.06 -7.81
CA ALA A 32 -7.79 11.03 -6.85
C ALA A 32 -6.76 11.38 -5.78
N TYR A 33 -6.06 10.37 -5.23
CA TYR A 33 -5.05 10.59 -4.20
C TYR A 33 -3.78 11.27 -4.72
N GLN A 34 -3.43 11.06 -6.00
CA GLN A 34 -2.31 11.74 -6.64
C GLN A 34 -2.52 13.25 -6.64
N GLN A 35 -3.75 13.71 -6.88
CA GLN A 35 -4.07 15.15 -6.84
C GLN A 35 -3.76 15.76 -5.48
N GLU A 36 -4.09 15.08 -4.39
CA GLU A 36 -3.80 15.54 -3.03
C GLU A 36 -2.30 15.52 -2.71
N LEU A 37 -1.59 14.47 -3.12
CA LEU A 37 -0.13 14.40 -2.93
C LEU A 37 0.61 15.47 -3.72
N SER A 38 0.17 15.76 -4.95
CA SER A 38 0.73 16.82 -5.77
C SER A 38 0.50 18.20 -5.15
N GLN A 39 -0.69 18.47 -4.61
CA GLN A 39 -1.00 19.71 -3.87
C GLN A 39 -0.09 19.90 -2.64
N GLN A 40 0.35 18.80 -2.02
CA GLN A 40 1.28 18.82 -0.89
C GLN A 40 2.76 18.63 -1.31
N HIS A 41 3.07 18.74 -2.59
CA HIS A 41 4.43 18.60 -3.15
C HIS A 41 5.15 17.29 -2.74
N ARG A 42 4.41 16.18 -2.63
CA ARG A 42 4.96 14.87 -2.21
C ARG A 42 5.43 13.98 -3.37
N GLY A 43 5.39 14.49 -4.60
CA GLY A 43 5.79 13.77 -5.81
C GLY A 43 4.75 12.74 -6.27
N ASP A 44 5.18 11.88 -7.19
CA ASP A 44 4.30 10.93 -7.86
C ASP A 44 4.13 9.62 -7.08
N ILE A 45 2.92 9.08 -7.13
CA ILE A 45 2.57 7.77 -6.59
C ILE A 45 3.32 6.69 -7.36
N THR A 46 4.00 5.82 -6.62
CA THR A 46 4.77 4.68 -7.17
C THR A 46 4.02 3.34 -7.09
N THR A 47 2.76 3.35 -6.65
CA THR A 47 1.92 2.15 -6.48
C THR A 47 1.70 1.42 -7.80
N SER A 48 2.12 0.15 -7.86
CA SER A 48 1.78 -0.75 -8.96
C SER A 48 0.36 -1.30 -8.77
N ILE A 49 -0.46 -1.31 -9.82
CA ILE A 49 -1.82 -1.86 -9.80
C ILE A 49 -1.92 -2.90 -10.90
N GLN A 50 -2.17 -4.16 -10.52
CA GLN A 50 -2.22 -5.29 -11.47
C GLN A 50 -3.15 -6.41 -11.00
N PRO A 51 -3.56 -7.33 -11.88
CA PRO A 51 -4.25 -8.55 -11.47
C PRO A 51 -3.42 -9.38 -10.51
N ALA A 52 -4.07 -10.03 -9.53
CA ALA A 52 -3.40 -10.97 -8.65
C ALA A 52 -2.95 -12.21 -9.44
N GLY A 53 -1.70 -12.64 -9.20
CA GLY A 53 -1.20 -13.96 -9.60
C GLY A 53 -1.21 -14.91 -8.42
N ASP A 54 -0.29 -15.88 -8.44
CA ASP A 54 -0.10 -16.80 -7.31
C ASP A 54 0.31 -16.04 -6.03
N PHE A 55 -0.26 -16.46 -4.90
CA PHE A 55 0.08 -15.95 -3.59
C PHE A 55 0.81 -17.02 -2.78
N TYR A 56 2.03 -16.71 -2.37
CA TYR A 56 2.87 -17.60 -1.57
C TYR A 56 2.80 -17.16 -0.10
N TYR A 57 2.37 -18.07 0.76
CA TYR A 57 2.34 -17.81 2.20
C TYR A 57 3.75 -17.61 2.74
N ALA A 58 3.92 -16.57 3.57
CA ALA A 58 5.10 -16.43 4.42
C ALA A 58 5.10 -17.51 5.53
N GLU A 59 6.26 -17.75 6.14
CA GLU A 59 6.41 -18.73 7.21
C GLU A 59 5.50 -18.41 8.42
N ASP A 60 5.12 -19.43 9.20
CA ASP A 60 4.15 -19.30 10.31
C ASP A 60 4.46 -18.17 11.29
N ARG A 61 5.75 -17.94 11.58
CA ARG A 61 6.18 -16.87 12.50
C ARG A 61 5.74 -15.47 12.07
N HIS A 62 5.48 -15.25 10.78
CA HIS A 62 4.99 -13.97 10.26
C HIS A 62 3.47 -13.86 10.32
N GLN A 63 2.77 -15.00 10.32
CA GLN A 63 1.32 -15.04 10.36
C GLN A 63 0.83 -14.51 11.71
N GLN A 64 0.01 -13.45 11.66
CA GLN A 64 -0.53 -12.75 12.83
C GLN A 64 0.56 -12.29 13.82
N TYR A 65 1.76 -11.93 13.34
CA TYR A 65 2.90 -11.55 14.16
C TYR A 65 2.59 -10.51 15.25
N LEU A 66 1.90 -9.41 14.92
CA LEU A 66 1.57 -8.34 15.88
C LEU A 66 0.54 -8.76 16.94
N HIS A 67 -0.25 -9.80 16.68
CA HIS A 67 -1.12 -10.40 17.68
C HIS A 67 -0.32 -11.34 18.59
N LYS A 68 0.58 -12.16 18.01
CA LYS A 68 1.49 -13.07 18.74
C LYS A 68 2.51 -12.31 19.61
N VAL A 69 2.94 -11.13 19.17
CA VAL A 69 3.93 -10.26 19.83
C VAL A 69 3.33 -8.86 20.06
N PRO A 70 2.60 -8.64 21.17
CA PRO A 70 2.11 -7.31 21.53
C PRO A 70 3.28 -6.32 21.66
N GLY A 71 3.16 -5.15 21.00
CA GLY A 71 4.26 -4.17 20.92
C GLY A 71 5.39 -4.54 19.95
N GLY A 72 5.20 -5.58 19.13
CA GLY A 72 6.12 -5.93 18.06
C GLY A 72 6.35 -4.79 17.07
N TYR A 73 7.49 -4.82 16.38
CA TYR A 73 7.88 -3.76 15.46
C TYR A 73 6.88 -3.61 14.31
N CYS A 74 6.37 -2.39 14.14
CA CYS A 74 5.51 -2.00 13.04
C CYS A 74 5.82 -0.54 12.66
N GLY A 75 6.62 -0.35 11.60
CA GLY A 75 7.04 0.97 11.11
C GLY A 75 5.98 1.71 10.29
N LEU A 76 4.70 1.33 10.38
CA LEU A 76 3.63 1.92 9.56
C LEU A 76 3.52 3.42 9.82
N LYS A 77 3.79 4.19 8.77
CA LYS A 77 3.55 5.62 8.70
C LYS A 77 2.81 5.90 7.40
N GLY A 78 1.61 6.46 7.54
CA GLY A 78 0.86 6.97 6.40
C GLY A 78 1.55 8.18 5.76
N THR A 79 0.95 8.70 4.70
CA THR A 79 1.48 9.88 4.00
C THR A 79 1.25 11.20 4.76
N GLY A 80 0.37 11.19 5.78
CA GLY A 80 -0.09 12.39 6.49
C GLY A 80 -1.06 13.26 5.68
N VAL A 81 -1.45 12.81 4.49
CA VAL A 81 -2.42 13.49 3.61
C VAL A 81 -3.81 12.90 3.84
N PRO A 82 -4.86 13.71 4.07
CA PRO A 82 -6.22 13.20 4.19
C PRO A 82 -6.70 12.50 2.93
N CYS A 83 -7.56 11.49 3.08
CA CYS A 83 -8.20 10.83 1.95
C CYS A 83 -9.25 11.77 1.33
N PRO A 84 -9.20 12.05 0.00
CA PRO A 84 -10.14 12.96 -0.66
C PRO A 84 -11.49 12.30 -0.97
N ILE A 85 -11.62 10.98 -0.73
CA ILE A 85 -12.85 10.24 -1.02
C ILE A 85 -13.82 10.50 0.14
N ALA A 86 -14.90 11.23 -0.14
CA ALA A 86 -16.00 11.43 0.80
C ALA A 86 -16.58 10.08 1.26
N THR A 87 -17.02 10.04 2.51
CA THR A 87 -17.77 8.90 3.08
C THR A 87 -19.11 8.71 2.39
#